data_AF-A0A8S9XHQ8-F1
#
_entry.id   AF-A0A8S9XHQ8-F1
#
_cell.length_a   1.000
_cell.length_b   1.000
_cell.length_c   1.000
_cell.angle_alpha   90.00
_cell.angle_beta   90.00
_cell.angle_gamma   90.00
#
_symmetry.space_group_name_H-M   'P 1'
#
loop_
_entity.id
_entity.type
_entity.pdbx_description
1 polymer ?
#
loop_
_entity_poly.entity_id
_entity_poly.type
_entity_poly.pdbx_seq_one_letter_code
_entity_poly.pdbx_strand_id
1 'polypeptide(L)'
;MINSLSSQLNAANNQNNGICRLSDLRIGVPYEVVSFQRLQSRFGDTIVASLIPIGCLPEASIRVFLPKRFNDVLTEDEIQKYNNKVIRSVNLIYRGLVNRQHDLQFM
;
A
#
# COMPACT_ATOMS: atom_id res chain seq x y z
N MET A 1 -14.94 -29.90 11.56
CA MET A 1 -14.24 -29.01 10.61
C MET A 1 -13.38 -28.05 11.43
N ILE A 2 -12.09 -28.35 11.56
CA ILE A 2 -11.14 -27.51 12.33
C ILE A 2 -10.75 -26.34 11.43
N ASN A 3 -11.41 -25.19 11.60
CA ASN A 3 -10.85 -23.92 11.15
C ASN A 3 -9.70 -23.60 12.10
N SER A 4 -8.53 -24.15 11.80
CA SER A 4 -7.37 -24.02 12.68
C SER A 4 -6.98 -22.55 12.73
N LEU A 5 -7.03 -21.95 13.93
CA LEU A 5 -6.55 -20.59 14.20
C LEU A 5 -5.16 -20.35 13.60
N SER A 6 -4.32 -21.39 13.54
CA SER A 6 -3.01 -21.36 12.90
C SER A 6 -3.06 -21.09 11.39
N SER A 7 -4.06 -21.57 10.65
CA SER A 7 -4.24 -21.26 9.23
C SER A 7 -4.67 -19.81 9.01
N GLN A 8 -5.52 -19.27 9.89
CA GLN A 8 -5.93 -17.86 9.86
C GLN A 8 -4.78 -16.93 10.28
N LEU A 9 -4.01 -17.31 11.30
CA LEU A 9 -2.80 -16.59 11.73
C LEU A 9 -1.73 -16.62 10.65
N ASN A 10 -1.51 -17.77 9.98
CA ASN A 10 -0.57 -17.86 8.86
C ASN A 10 -1.04 -17.06 7.64
N ALA A 11 -2.33 -17.02 7.34
CA ALA A 11 -2.88 -16.18 6.28
C ALA A 11 -2.71 -14.68 6.60
N ALA A 12 -3.00 -14.28 7.85
CA ALA A 12 -2.79 -12.91 8.32
C ALA A 12 -1.30 -12.52 8.37
N ASN A 13 -0.42 -13.46 8.75
CA ASN A 13 1.02 -13.25 8.72
C ASN A 13 1.53 -13.12 7.29
N ASN A 14 1.05 -13.95 6.35
CA ASN A 14 1.41 -13.82 4.93
C ASN A 14 0.89 -12.52 4.31
N GLN A 15 -0.31 -12.07 4.71
CA GLN A 15 -0.86 -10.81 4.25
C GLN A 15 -0.02 -9.61 4.72
N ASN A 16 0.53 -9.66 5.93
CA ASN A 16 1.35 -8.59 6.52
C ASN A 16 2.86 -8.76 6.29
N ASN A 17 3.33 -9.94 5.85
CA ASN A 17 4.74 -10.17 5.58
C ASN A 17 5.20 -9.30 4.40
N GLY A 18 6.29 -8.57 4.59
CA GLY A 18 6.86 -7.69 3.56
C GLY A 18 6.14 -6.36 3.34
N ILE A 19 5.26 -5.93 4.26
CA ILE A 19 4.74 -4.56 4.24
C ILE A 19 5.68 -3.64 5.01
N CYS A 20 6.38 -2.77 4.27
CA CYS A 20 7.27 -1.74 4.79
C CYS A 20 6.50 -0.53 5.32
N ARG A 21 7.15 0.27 6.15
CA ARG A 21 6.64 1.59 6.54
C ARG A 21 6.87 2.57 5.41
N LEU A 22 6.04 3.61 5.32
CA LEU A 22 6.27 4.71 4.38
C LEU A 22 7.61 5.40 4.60
N SER A 23 8.09 5.43 5.85
CA SER A 23 9.41 5.95 6.20
C SER A 23 10.58 5.17 5.59
N ASP A 24 10.34 3.92 5.17
CA ASP A 24 11.37 3.07 4.56
C ASP A 24 11.50 3.35 3.05
N LEU A 25 10.57 4.12 2.46
CA LEU A 25 10.67 4.58 1.08
C LEU A 25 11.74 5.67 0.94
N ARG A 26 12.41 5.70 -0.21
CA ARG A 26 13.39 6.74 -0.52
C ARG A 26 12.68 8.06 -0.78
N ILE A 27 13.14 9.12 -0.11
CA ILE A 27 12.56 10.45 -0.24
C ILE A 27 12.82 10.99 -1.65
N GLY A 28 11.77 11.54 -2.27
CA GLY A 28 11.83 12.15 -3.61
C GLY A 28 11.89 11.15 -4.77
N VAL A 29 11.84 9.84 -4.49
CA VAL A 29 11.81 8.81 -5.54
C VAL A 29 10.37 8.55 -5.97
N PRO A 30 10.07 8.54 -7.28
CA PRO A 30 8.78 8.13 -7.78
C PRO A 30 8.63 6.61 -7.77
N TYR A 31 7.51 6.14 -7.22
CA TYR A 31 7.11 4.75 -7.21
C TYR A 31 5.81 4.58 -7.99
N GLU A 32 5.76 3.68 -8.96
CA GLU A 32 4.51 3.33 -9.63
C GLU A 32 3.66 2.49 -8.67
N VAL A 33 2.40 2.86 -8.50
CA VAL A 33 1.44 2.03 -7.77
C VAL A 33 0.95 0.92 -8.68
N VAL A 34 1.29 -0.32 -8.37
CA VAL A 34 0.86 -1.49 -9.13
C VAL A 34 -0.57 -1.87 -8.78
N SER A 35 -0.90 -1.84 -7.50
CA SER A 35 -2.21 -2.22 -7.00
C SER A 35 -2.49 -1.62 -5.64
N PHE A 36 -3.77 -1.45 -5.34
CA PHE A 36 -4.25 -1.19 -4.00
C PHE A 36 -4.95 -2.43 -3.45
N GLN A 37 -4.77 -2.67 -2.16
CA GLN A 37 -5.43 -3.75 -1.43
C GLN A 37 -6.00 -3.18 -0.14
N ARG A 38 -7.31 -3.30 0.05
CA ARG A 38 -7.92 -3.02 1.35
C ARG A 38 -7.74 -4.24 2.26
N LEU A 39 -7.22 -4.00 3.45
CA LEU A 39 -6.99 -5.02 4.47
C LEU A 39 -7.61 -4.58 5.78
N GLN A 40 -8.28 -5.52 6.44
CA GLN A 40 -8.80 -5.29 7.78
C GLN A 40 -7.68 -5.53 8.80
N SER A 41 -7.13 -4.44 9.34
CA SER A 41 -6.09 -4.51 10.36
C SER A 41 -6.70 -4.51 11.76
N ARG A 42 -5.89 -4.83 12.79
CA ARG A 42 -6.28 -4.72 14.19
C ARG A 42 -6.67 -3.29 14.62
N PHE A 43 -6.30 -2.29 13.83
CA PHE A 43 -6.56 -0.87 14.07
C PHE A 43 -7.66 -0.30 13.15
N GLY A 44 -8.43 -1.18 12.51
CA GLY A 44 -9.46 -0.86 11.53
C GLY A 44 -9.01 -1.09 10.09
N ASP A 45 -9.88 -0.73 9.15
CA ASP A 45 -9.59 -0.86 7.72
C ASP A 45 -8.39 0.00 7.35
N THR A 46 -7.49 -0.57 6.54
CA THR A 46 -6.32 0.13 6.03
C THR A 46 -6.11 -0.25 4.58
N ILE A 47 -5.52 0.65 3.82
CA ILE A 47 -5.17 0.38 2.44
C ILE A 47 -3.67 0.14 2.35
N VAL A 48 -3.30 -0.88 1.60
CA VAL A 48 -1.94 -1.23 1.27
C VAL A 48 -1.73 -0.97 -0.21
N ALA A 49 -0.70 -0.19 -0.53
CA ALA A 49 -0.26 0.03 -1.90
C ALA A 49 0.93 -0.87 -2.20
N SER A 50 0.86 -1.58 -3.33
CA SER A 50 2.01 -2.28 -3.91
C SER A 50 2.71 -1.31 -4.86
N LEU A 51 4.01 -1.11 -4.66
CA LEU A 51 4.80 -0.07 -5.28
C LEU A 51 6.00 -0.68 -6.01
N ILE A 52 6.36 -0.13 -7.16
CA ILE A 52 7.61 -0.43 -7.87
C ILE A 52 8.39 0.87 -8.07
N PRO A 53 9.67 0.96 -7.69
CA PRO A 53 10.46 2.17 -7.94
C PRO A 53 10.64 2.42 -9.43
N ILE A 54 10.36 3.65 -9.87
CA ILE A 54 10.56 4.08 -11.26
C ILE A 54 11.99 4.61 -11.40
N GLY A 55 12.69 4.18 -12.46
CA GLY A 55 14.03 4.70 -12.81
C GLY A 55 15.20 4.08 -12.04
N CYS A 56 14.96 3.06 -11.21
CA CYS A 56 16.00 2.19 -10.64
C CYS A 56 15.93 0.79 -11.26
N LEU A 57 16.99 -0.01 -11.11
CA LEU A 57 16.94 -1.46 -11.40
C LEU A 57 15.70 -2.06 -10.71
N PRO A 58 15.02 -3.05 -11.31
CA PRO A 58 13.78 -3.60 -10.77
C PRO A 58 14.05 -4.26 -9.41
N GLU A 59 13.94 -3.46 -8.35
CA GLU A 59 13.86 -3.95 -6.98
C GLU A 59 12.51 -4.68 -6.82
N ALA A 60 12.46 -5.61 -5.86
CA ALA A 60 11.24 -6.32 -5.53
C ALA A 60 10.11 -5.33 -5.20
N SER A 61 8.88 -5.65 -5.59
CA SER A 61 7.70 -4.83 -5.29
C SER A 61 7.61 -4.56 -3.78
N ILE A 62 7.50 -3.29 -3.41
CA ILE A 62 7.42 -2.85 -2.02
C ILE A 62 5.94 -2.69 -1.66
N ARG A 63 5.49 -3.27 -0.57
CA ARG A 63 4.13 -3.04 -0.07
C ARG A 63 4.19 -2.04 1.08
N VAL A 64 3.31 -1.04 1.11
CA VAL A 64 3.28 -0.05 2.20
C VAL A 64 1.86 0.22 2.67
N PHE A 65 1.72 0.50 3.96
CA PHE A 65 0.46 1.00 4.52
C PHE A 65 0.27 2.47 4.15
N LEU A 66 -0.88 2.80 3.56
CA LEU A 66 -1.27 4.18 3.32
C LEU A 66 -1.86 4.81 4.59
N PRO A 67 -1.71 6.14 4.77
CA PRO A 67 -2.34 6.83 5.88
C PRO A 67 -3.86 6.73 5.82
N LYS A 68 -4.53 6.69 6.98
CA LYS A 68 -5.99 6.52 7.09
C LYS A 68 -6.81 7.53 6.27
N ARG A 69 -6.28 8.74 6.03
CA ARG A 69 -6.93 9.77 5.18
C ARG A 69 -7.25 9.29 3.76
N PHE A 70 -6.56 8.26 3.27
CA PHE A 70 -6.83 7.68 1.95
C PHE A 70 -7.92 6.61 1.97
N ASN A 71 -8.34 6.12 3.13
CA ASN A 71 -9.44 5.14 3.21
C ASN A 71 -10.76 5.71 2.68
N ASP A 72 -11.01 7.01 2.90
CA ASP A 72 -12.23 7.68 2.47
C ASP A 72 -12.22 7.97 0.96
N VAL A 73 -11.03 8.10 0.37
CA VAL A 73 -10.84 8.42 -1.06
C VAL A 73 -10.79 7.16 -1.92
N LEU A 74 -10.06 6.14 -1.47
CA LEU A 74 -9.88 4.87 -2.16
C LEU A 74 -10.94 3.87 -1.67
N THR A 75 -12.15 4.00 -2.20
CA THR A 75 -13.24 3.02 -1.97
C THR A 75 -12.95 1.70 -2.68
N GLU A 76 -13.69 0.65 -2.36
CA GLU A 76 -13.52 -0.67 -2.97
C GLU A 76 -13.71 -0.63 -4.50
N ASP A 77 -14.71 0.13 -4.98
CA ASP A 77 -14.91 0.39 -6.40
C ASP A 77 -13.70 1.06 -7.07
N GLU A 78 -13.12 2.08 -6.44
CA GLU A 78 -11.96 2.78 -6.98
C GLU A 78 -10.72 1.87 -7.01
N ILE A 79 -10.52 1.06 -5.96
CA ILE A 79 -9.47 0.04 -5.90
C ILE A 79 -9.65 -0.98 -7.04
N GLN A 80 -10.86 -1.47 -7.27
CA GLN A 80 -11.13 -2.44 -8.34
C GLN A 80 -10.91 -1.81 -9.71
N LYS A 81 -11.41 -0.60 -9.95
CA LYS A 81 -11.17 0.12 -11.22
C LYS A 81 -9.69 0.35 -11.47
N TYR A 82 -8.93 0.72 -10.44
CA TYR A 82 -7.49 0.91 -10.53
C TYR A 82 -6.78 -0.40 -10.86
N ASN A 83 -7.04 -1.46 -10.10
CA ASN A 83 -6.41 -2.77 -10.28
C ASN A 83 -6.76 -3.41 -11.64
N ASN A 84 -7.96 -3.13 -12.17
CA ASN A 84 -8.39 -3.54 -13.51
C ASN A 84 -7.85 -2.64 -14.63
N LYS A 85 -6.96 -1.68 -14.32
CA LYS A 85 -6.36 -0.71 -15.26
C LYS A 85 -7.40 0.14 -16.02
N VAL A 86 -8.57 0.34 -15.42
CA VAL A 86 -9.61 1.24 -15.96
C VAL A 86 -9.21 2.70 -15.70
N ILE A 87 -8.50 2.94 -14.60
CA ILE A 87 -7.95 4.24 -14.23
C ILE A 87 -6.47 4.30 -14.63
N ARG A 88 -5.96 5.51 -14.91
CA ARG A 88 -4.54 5.74 -15.24
C ARG A 88 -3.63 5.26 -14.11
N SER A 89 -2.43 4.80 -14.48
CA SER A 89 -1.34 4.53 -13.52
C SER A 89 -1.10 5.76 -12.66
N VAL A 90 -1.00 5.53 -11.36
CA VAL A 90 -0.74 6.56 -10.35
C VAL A 90 0.67 6.36 -9.82
N ASN A 91 1.41 7.46 -9.69
CA ASN A 91 2.74 7.46 -9.10
C ASN A 91 2.68 8.03 -7.68
N LEU A 92 3.34 7.35 -6.74
CA LEU A 92 3.53 7.80 -5.37
C LEU A 92 4.95 8.34 -5.19
N ILE A 93 5.07 9.55 -4.66
CA ILE A 93 6.34 10.11 -4.19
C ILE A 93 6.24 10.33 -2.68
N TYR A 94 7.14 9.69 -1.93
CA TYR A 94 7.32 9.98 -0.52
C TYR A 94 8.22 11.20 -0.34
N ARG A 95 7.72 12.27 0.29
CA ARG A 95 8.45 13.53 0.50
C ARG A 95 9.03 13.67 1.91
N GLY A 96 8.83 12.66 2.77
CA GLY A 96 9.29 12.67 4.15
C GLY A 96 8.16 12.93 5.15
N LEU A 97 8.51 13.51 6.30
CA LEU A 97 7.58 13.86 7.37
C LEU A 97 7.44 15.39 7.44
N VAL A 98 6.22 15.89 7.32
CA VAL A 98 5.86 17.30 7.54
C VAL A 98 4.88 17.35 8.70
N ASN A 99 5.16 18.12 9.75
CA ASN A 99 4.30 18.22 10.94
C ASN A 99 3.90 16.87 11.57
N ARG A 100 4.84 15.91 11.63
CA ARG A 100 4.62 14.53 12.11
C ARG A 100 3.65 13.69 11.25
N GLN A 101 3.33 14.13 10.04
CA GLN A 101 2.53 13.37 9.07
C GLN A 101 3.37 13.00 7.85
N HIS A 102 3.16 11.81 7.30
CA HIS A 102 3.80 11.42 6.05
C HIS A 102 3.29 12.30 4.92
N ASP A 103 4.22 13.00 4.28
CA ASP A 103 3.94 13.76 3.07
C ASP A 103 4.05 12.81 1.87
N LEU A 104 2.90 12.58 1.24
CA LEU A 104 2.73 11.68 0.11
C LEU A 104 2.10 12.47 -1.01
N GLN A 105 2.78 12.50 -2.15
CA GLN A 105 2.27 13.09 -3.37
C GLN A 105 1.88 11.98 -4.34
N PHE A 106 0.65 12.03 -4.82
CA PHE A 106 0.15 11.19 -5.91
C PHE A 106 0.13 12.02 -7.20
N MET A 107 0.65 11.47 -8.30
CA MET A 107 0.72 12.12 -9.62
C MET A 107 0.19 11.19 -10.72
#